data_AF-A0A238W419-F1
#
_entry.id   AF-A0A238W419-F1
#
_cell.length_a   1.000
_cell.length_b   1.000
_cell.length_c   1.000
_cell.angle_alpha   90.00
_cell.angle_beta   90.00
_cell.angle_gamma   90.00
#
_symmetry.space_group_name_H-M   'P 1'
#
loop_
_entity.id
_entity.type
_entity.pdbx_description
1 polymer ?
#
loop_
_entity_poly.entity_id
_entity_poly.type
_entity_poly.pdbx_seq_one_letter_code
_entity_poly.pdbx_strand_id
1 'polypeptide(L)'
;MFTGERDPRQLADEHFWFARELRATTHWRPDLAALRSAPTRIVVGIGEESSGELCDRTSRALASALGIDPTSFPGGHIGFAEDPDGFEPRLRAVLQGN
;
A
#
# COMPACT_ATOMS: atom_id res chain seq x y z
N MET A 1 -4.48 -21.98 8.35
CA MET A 1 -5.95 -22.14 8.44
C MET A 1 -6.52 -21.99 7.04
N PHE A 2 -6.43 -23.03 6.19
CA PHE A 2 -6.81 -22.97 4.76
C PHE A 2 -7.49 -24.25 4.26
N THR A 3 -8.12 -25.02 5.14
CA THR A 3 -8.60 -26.38 4.82
C THR A 3 -10.09 -26.58 5.10
N GLY A 4 -10.91 -25.53 4.98
CA GLY A 4 -12.36 -25.65 5.00
C GLY A 4 -12.93 -25.92 3.60
N GLU A 5 -14.05 -26.63 3.51
CA GLU A 5 -14.84 -26.67 2.27
C GLU A 5 -15.24 -25.24 1.88
N ARG A 6 -14.94 -24.85 0.64
CA ARG A 6 -15.32 -23.54 0.10
C ARG A 6 -16.74 -23.64 -0.43
N ASP A 7 -17.64 -22.81 0.09
CA ASP A 7 -19.01 -22.71 -0.41
C ASP A 7 -19.02 -22.26 -1.89
N PRO A 8 -19.92 -22.78 -2.75
CA PRO A 8 -20.03 -22.36 -4.15
C PRO A 8 -20.01 -20.85 -4.40
N ARG A 9 -20.55 -20.03 -3.49
CA ARG A 9 -20.48 -18.57 -3.61
C ARG A 9 -19.05 -18.07 -3.50
N GLN A 10 -18.29 -18.54 -2.51
CA GLN A 10 -16.90 -18.11 -2.30
C GLN A 10 -16.04 -18.42 -3.54
N LEU A 11 -16.24 -19.59 -4.16
CA LEU A 11 -15.55 -19.96 -5.40
C LEU A 11 -15.92 -19.05 -6.57
N ALA A 12 -17.21 -18.69 -6.70
CA ALA A 12 -17.67 -17.78 -7.74
C ALA A 12 -17.11 -16.37 -7.55
N ASP A 13 -17.10 -15.86 -6.31
CA ASP A 13 -16.57 -14.54 -5.97
C ASP A 13 -15.05 -14.49 -6.18
N GLU A 14 -14.31 -15.50 -5.74
CA GLU A 14 -12.86 -15.65 -5.96
C GLU A 14 -12.54 -15.64 -7.46
N HIS A 15 -13.26 -16.43 -8.25
CA HIS A 15 -13.09 -16.46 -9.71
C HIS A 15 -13.38 -15.10 -10.34
N PHE A 16 -14.46 -14.42 -9.92
CA PHE A 16 -14.79 -13.09 -10.43
C PHE A 16 -13.67 -12.09 -10.09
N TRP A 17 -13.20 -12.08 -8.84
CA TRP A 17 -12.12 -11.22 -8.39
C TRP A 17 -10.85 -11.41 -9.22
N PHE A 18 -10.36 -12.65 -9.37
CA PHE A 18 -9.16 -12.93 -10.19
C PHE A 18 -9.35 -12.60 -11.67
N ALA A 19 -10.50 -12.95 -12.24
CA ALA A 19 -10.74 -12.82 -13.68
C ALA A 19 -11.06 -11.38 -14.12
N ARG A 20 -11.59 -10.54 -13.22
CA ARG A 20 -12.11 -9.21 -13.53
C ARG A 20 -11.46 -8.10 -12.72
N GLU A 21 -11.40 -8.23 -11.39
CA GLU A 21 -11.01 -7.13 -10.52
C GLU A 21 -9.48 -7.00 -10.39
N LEU A 22 -8.79 -8.09 -10.09
CA LEU A 22 -7.34 -8.11 -9.86
C LEU A 22 -6.55 -7.56 -11.06
N ARG A 23 -7.05 -7.81 -12.27
CA ARG A 23 -6.39 -7.36 -13.51
C ARG A 23 -6.33 -5.83 -13.60
N ALA A 24 -7.40 -5.13 -13.26
CA ALA A 24 -7.40 -3.67 -13.30
C ALA A 24 -6.39 -3.11 -12.29
N THR A 25 -6.36 -3.67 -11.08
CA THR A 25 -5.44 -3.24 -10.01
C THR A 25 -3.98 -3.49 -10.37
N THR A 26 -3.65 -4.67 -10.90
CA THR A 26 -2.24 -5.06 -11.15
C THR A 26 -1.64 -4.47 -12.43
N HIS A 27 -2.47 -4.07 -13.41
CA HIS A 27 -2.00 -3.43 -14.65
C HIS A 27 -2.03 -1.90 -14.61
N TRP A 28 -2.67 -1.31 -13.62
CA TRP A 28 -2.73 0.15 -13.49
C TRP A 28 -1.32 0.72 -13.30
N ARG A 29 -1.03 1.82 -14.00
CA ARG A 29 0.22 2.56 -13.87
C ARG A 29 -0.10 4.02 -13.56
N PRO A 30 0.53 4.62 -12.53
CA PRO A 30 0.37 6.04 -12.27
C PRO A 30 0.99 6.88 -13.39
N ASP A 31 0.40 8.05 -13.63
CA ASP A 31 1.07 9.10 -14.42
C ASP A 31 2.16 9.76 -13.57
N LEU A 32 3.40 9.28 -13.75
CA LEU A 32 4.55 9.78 -13.00
C LEU A 32 4.89 11.24 -13.32
N ALA A 33 4.60 11.71 -14.54
CA ALA A 33 4.85 13.10 -14.90
C ALA A 33 3.88 14.01 -14.15
N ALA A 34 2.60 13.65 -14.13
CA ALA A 34 1.59 14.35 -13.35
C ALA A 34 1.95 14.38 -11.86
N LEU A 35 2.31 13.23 -11.27
CA LEU A 35 2.71 13.14 -9.85
C LEU A 35 3.91 14.02 -9.52
N ARG A 36 4.96 14.03 -10.35
CA ARG A 36 6.15 14.88 -10.14
C ARG A 36 5.83 16.38 -10.30
N SER A 37 4.86 16.73 -11.14
CA SER A 37 4.46 18.12 -11.39
C SER A 37 3.44 18.66 -10.39
N ALA A 38 2.86 17.79 -9.56
CA ALA A 38 1.81 18.16 -8.63
C ALA A 38 2.35 19.17 -7.58
N PRO A 39 1.58 20.21 -7.22
CA PRO A 39 2.00 21.17 -6.18
C PRO A 39 1.91 20.57 -4.77
N THR A 40 1.35 19.37 -4.63
CA THR A 40 1.17 18.67 -3.35
C THR A 40 2.42 17.87 -3.01
N ARG A 41 2.84 17.92 -1.73
CA ARG A 41 3.88 17.04 -1.21
C ARG A 41 3.39 15.59 -1.20
N ILE A 42 4.07 14.71 -1.94
CA ILE A 42 3.79 13.28 -1.96
C ILE A 42 4.69 12.59 -0.92
N VAL A 43 4.10 11.73 -0.10
CA VAL A 43 4.79 10.85 0.83
C VAL A 43 4.39 9.41 0.53
N VAL A 44 5.36 8.53 0.37
CA VAL A 44 5.12 7.09 0.19
C VAL A 44 5.44 6.38 1.50
N GLY A 45 4.40 5.98 2.24
CA GLY A 45 4.53 5.30 3.53
C GLY A 45 4.69 3.79 3.41
N ILE A 46 5.50 3.19 4.29
CA ILE A 46 5.71 1.74 4.39
C ILE A 46 5.72 1.34 5.87
N GLY A 47 4.96 0.31 6.23
CA GLY A 47 4.99 -0.29 7.57
C GLY A 47 6.25 -1.13 7.78
N GLU A 48 6.95 -0.89 8.89
CA GLU A 48 8.22 -1.55 9.25
C GLU A 48 8.13 -3.08 9.26
N GLU A 49 7.00 -3.61 9.72
CA GLU A 49 6.77 -5.05 9.86
C GLU A 49 6.29 -5.70 8.55
N SER A 50 5.95 -4.89 7.54
CA SER A 50 5.53 -5.35 6.20
C SER A 50 6.64 -5.30 5.15
N SER A 51 7.88 -5.10 5.58
CA SER A 51 9.04 -5.05 4.68
C SER A 51 9.19 -6.36 3.90
N GLY A 52 9.43 -6.26 2.59
CA GLY A 52 9.57 -7.38 1.68
C GLY A 52 8.24 -7.96 1.13
N GLU A 53 7.09 -7.55 1.66
CA GLU A 53 5.78 -7.92 1.13
C GLU A 53 5.49 -7.24 -0.23
N LEU A 54 4.39 -7.64 -0.88
CA LEU A 54 4.03 -7.11 -2.19
C LEU A 54 3.89 -5.58 -2.19
N CYS A 55 3.21 -5.03 -1.17
CA CYS A 55 2.96 -3.60 -1.07
C CYS A 55 4.23 -2.79 -0.78
N ASP A 56 5.16 -3.30 0.04
CA ASP A 56 6.48 -2.68 0.23
C ASP A 56 7.23 -2.55 -1.11
N ARG A 57 7.28 -3.62 -1.90
CA ARG A 57 7.96 -3.62 -3.21
C ARG A 57 7.38 -2.59 -4.16
N THR A 58 6.04 -2.51 -4.27
CA THR A 58 5.38 -1.54 -5.15
C THR A 58 5.54 -0.11 -4.64
N SER A 59 5.51 0.12 -3.32
CA SER A 59 5.75 1.43 -2.71
C SER A 59 7.17 1.91 -2.97
N ARG A 60 8.18 1.06 -2.80
CA ARG A 60 9.58 1.40 -3.14
C ARG A 60 9.77 1.69 -4.62
N ALA A 61 9.11 0.93 -5.49
CA ALA A 61 9.16 1.18 -6.94
C ALA A 61 8.57 2.55 -7.29
N LEU A 62 7.44 2.93 -6.68
CA LEU A 62 6.85 4.26 -6.85
C LEU A 62 7.75 5.36 -6.29
N ALA A 63 8.28 5.20 -5.08
CA ALA A 63 9.17 6.17 -4.44
C ALA A 63 10.43 6.42 -5.30
N SER A 64 11.07 5.34 -5.78
CA SER A 64 12.19 5.41 -6.71
C SER A 64 11.81 6.11 -8.02
N ALA A 65 10.65 5.78 -8.59
CA ALA A 65 10.17 6.45 -9.79
C ALA A 65 9.89 7.94 -9.56
N LEU A 66 9.48 8.36 -8.36
CA LEU A 66 9.28 9.77 -8.03
C LEU A 66 10.58 10.48 -7.62
N GLY A 67 11.68 9.75 -7.38
CA GLY A 67 12.95 10.31 -6.89
C GLY A 67 12.89 10.75 -5.43
N ILE A 68 12.06 10.08 -4.61
CA ILE A 68 11.90 10.36 -3.18
C ILE A 68 12.23 9.12 -2.35
N ASP A 69 12.62 9.32 -1.10
CA ASP A 69 12.79 8.23 -0.15
C ASP A 69 11.44 7.80 0.45
N PRO A 70 11.18 6.47 0.56
CA PRO A 70 9.99 5.99 1.26
C PRO A 70 10.07 6.32 2.75
N THR A 71 8.93 6.62 3.35
CA THR A 71 8.81 6.97 4.77
C THR A 71 8.36 5.76 5.59
N SER A 72 9.18 5.39 6.58
CA SER A 72 8.86 4.32 7.53
C SER A 72 7.76 4.73 8.50
N PHE A 73 6.83 3.80 8.77
CA PHE A 73 5.77 3.89 9.78
C PHE A 73 5.78 2.64 10.68
N PRO A 74 5.47 2.77 11.98
CA PRO A 74 5.29 1.62 12.86
C PRO A 74 4.20 0.66 12.36
N GLY A 75 4.36 -0.63 12.67
CA GLY A 75 3.41 -1.69 12.34
C GLY A 75 3.52 -2.25 10.92
N GLY A 76 2.52 -3.05 10.53
CA GLY A 76 2.47 -3.77 9.27
C GLY A 76 1.75 -3.02 8.14
N HIS A 77 1.21 -3.80 7.19
CA HIS A 77 0.53 -3.26 6.00
C HIS A 77 -0.65 -2.33 6.34
N ILE A 78 -1.32 -2.61 7.46
CA ILE A 78 -2.45 -1.85 7.99
C ILE A 78 -2.14 -1.31 9.38
N GLY A 79 -0.88 -0.91 9.63
CA GLY A 79 -0.42 -0.41 10.94
C GLY A 79 -1.28 0.73 11.52
N PHE A 80 -1.89 1.56 10.66
CA PHE A 80 -2.85 2.60 11.08
C PHE A 80 -4.12 2.06 11.75
N ALA A 81 -4.51 0.82 11.47
CA ALA A 81 -5.66 0.15 12.05
C ALA A 81 -5.26 -0.84 13.16
N GLU A 82 -4.09 -1.47 13.04
CA GLU A 82 -3.56 -2.42 14.02
C GLU A 82 -3.00 -1.73 15.26
N ASP A 83 -2.27 -0.63 15.09
CA ASP A 83 -1.69 0.19 16.17
C ASP A 83 -1.83 1.70 15.87
N PRO A 84 -3.05 2.26 16.02
CA PRO A 84 -3.28 3.68 15.80
C PRO A 84 -2.45 4.59 16.72
N ASP A 85 -2.19 4.15 17.95
CA ASP A 85 -1.46 4.92 18.96
C ASP A 85 0.02 5.04 18.63
N GLY A 86 0.62 4.01 18.01
CA GLY A 86 1.97 4.07 17.44
C GLY A 86 2.04 4.81 16.11
N PHE A 87 1.01 4.70 15.26
CA PHE A 87 0.98 5.30 13.92
C PHE A 87 0.77 6.82 13.95
N GLU A 88 -0.13 7.32 14.80
CA GLU A 88 -0.55 8.73 14.82
C GLU A 88 0.60 9.72 15.09
N PRO A 89 1.48 9.50 16.09
CA PRO A 89 2.56 10.45 16.36
C PRO A 89 3.53 10.55 15.18
N ARG A 90 3.80 9.42 14.51
CA ARG A 90 4.66 9.37 13.33
C ARG A 90 4.03 10.12 12.16
N LEU A 91 2.74 9.90 11.89
CA LEU A 91 2.02 10.63 10.85
C LEU A 91 2.08 12.14 11.08
N ARG A 92 1.81 12.58 12.32
CA ARG A 92 1.83 14.01 12.68
C ARG A 92 3.20 14.64 12.43
N ALA A 93 4.28 13.96 12.83
CA ALA A 93 5.64 14.44 12.58
C ALA A 93 5.96 14.59 11.08
N VAL A 94 5.58 13.59 10.27
CA VAL A 94 5.78 13.61 8.81
C VAL A 94 5.03 14.78 8.16
N LEU A 95 3.78 15.01 8.56
CA LEU A 95 2.95 16.10 8.02
C LEU A 95 3.47 17.48 8.39
N GLN A 96 4.10 17.64 9.56
CA GLN A 96 4.69 18.90 10.01
C GLN A 96 6.02 19.23 9.31
N GLY A 97 6.58 18.31 8.51
CA GLY A 97 7.82 18.55 7.77
C GLY A 97 9.09 18.42 8.61
N ASN A 98 8.99 17.68 9.73
CA ASN A 98 10.12 17.33 10.58
C ASN A 98 11.08 16.36 9.88
#